data_AF-A0A7C6RKP9-F1
#
_entry.id   AF-A0A7C6RKP9-F1
#
_cell.length_a   1.000
_cell.length_b   1.000
_cell.length_c   1.000
_cell.angle_alpha   90.00
_cell.angle_beta   90.00
_cell.angle_gamma   90.00
#
_symmetry.space_group_name_H-M   'P 1'
#
loop_
_entity.id
_entity.type
_entity.pdbx_description
1 polymer ?
#
loop_
_entity_poly.entity_id
_entity_poly.type
_entity_poly.pdbx_seq_one_letter_code
_entity_poly.pdbx_strand_id
1 'polypeptide(L)'
;MDPTDPPPTTRVKAGAHAAPVGDPRRSPLILFGAFDRHNLGDLLLARIAAALAEASAPGRPQWFAGAAQRDLRDVGGEPVQALDALIDYWQRECGRDPQRAPPDLLQVGGEILGCTAWEAAVMLETPARAAALIAAHDRDLAGRDAWARQHLGITRTLPYLAAKAQLPAGTRIAHAGSGGGGF
;
A
#
# COMPACT_ATOMS: atom_id res chain seq x y z
N MET A 1 64.49 20.86 10.05
CA MET A 1 63.67 21.04 8.84
C MET A 1 63.08 19.69 8.53
N ASP A 2 61.81 19.51 8.86
CA ASP A 2 61.06 18.26 8.66
C ASP A 2 59.76 18.61 7.93
N PRO A 3 59.49 18.08 6.72
CA PRO A 3 58.30 18.38 5.95
C PRO A 3 57.33 17.20 6.02
N THR A 4 56.30 17.25 6.87
CA THR A 4 55.09 16.42 6.71
C THR A 4 53.98 16.91 7.64
N ASP A 5 53.22 17.90 7.19
CA ASP A 5 51.86 18.14 7.68
C ASP A 5 50.99 18.53 6.47
N PRO A 6 49.90 17.78 6.17
CA PRO A 6 48.98 18.17 5.11
C PRO A 6 48.09 19.34 5.56
N PRO A 7 47.67 20.23 4.64
CA PRO A 7 46.86 21.40 4.99
C PRO A 7 45.44 21.01 5.43
N PRO A 8 44.79 21.81 6.30
CA PRO A 8 43.44 21.52 6.75
C PRO A 8 42.45 21.66 5.58
N THR A 9 41.68 20.59 5.33
CA THR A 9 40.60 20.58 4.36
C THR A 9 39.44 21.45 4.88
N THR A 10 39.13 22.49 4.11
CA THR A 10 37.99 23.38 4.29
C THR A 10 36.69 22.57 4.19
N ARG A 11 36.02 22.37 5.33
CA ARG A 11 34.68 21.79 5.40
C ARG A 11 33.70 22.78 4.77
N VAL A 12 33.28 22.51 3.54
CA VAL A 12 32.18 23.23 2.88
C VAL A 12 30.94 23.09 3.77
N LYS A 13 30.48 24.21 4.34
CA LYS A 13 29.17 24.30 5.00
C LYS A 13 28.12 24.09 3.92
N ALA A 14 27.51 22.91 3.88
CA ALA A 14 26.30 22.67 3.13
C ALA A 14 25.24 23.66 3.64
N GLY A 15 24.80 24.53 2.73
CA GLY A 15 23.77 25.52 3.01
C GLY A 15 22.53 24.84 3.57
N ALA A 16 21.97 25.46 4.61
CA ALA A 16 20.66 25.10 5.13
C ALA A 16 19.62 25.35 4.04
N HIS A 17 19.31 24.30 3.26
CA HIS A 17 18.07 24.27 2.52
C HIS A 17 16.94 24.18 3.54
N ALA A 18 16.18 25.26 3.63
CA ALA A 18 14.96 25.34 4.41
C ALA A 18 14.11 24.08 4.17
N ALA A 19 13.88 23.31 5.23
CA ALA A 19 13.00 22.16 5.20
C ALA A 19 11.59 22.62 4.78
N PRO A 20 10.93 21.92 3.84
CA PRO A 20 9.55 22.22 3.54
C PRO A 20 8.68 21.91 4.76
N VAL A 21 7.63 22.72 4.90
CA VAL A 21 6.59 22.73 5.92
C VAL A 21 6.06 21.32 6.26
N GLY A 22 5.99 21.03 7.56
CA GLY A 22 5.35 19.83 8.14
C GLY A 22 6.36 18.75 8.58
N ASP A 23 6.37 18.38 9.86
CA ASP A 23 7.21 17.28 10.36
C ASP A 23 6.87 15.98 9.60
N PRO A 24 7.77 15.45 8.75
CA PRO A 24 7.51 14.23 7.97
C PRO A 24 7.26 13.01 8.86
N ARG A 25 7.53 13.10 10.17
CA ARG A 25 7.21 12.09 11.19
C ARG A 25 5.72 12.02 11.56
N ARG A 26 4.86 12.90 11.03
CA ARG A 26 3.42 12.94 11.35
C ARG A 26 2.46 12.50 10.24
N SER A 27 2.94 12.33 9.01
CA SER A 27 2.10 11.79 7.94
C SER A 27 1.77 10.32 8.25
N PRO A 28 0.50 9.89 8.24
CA PRO A 28 0.15 8.48 8.39
C PRO A 28 0.77 7.61 7.29
N LEU A 29 0.95 6.33 7.57
CA LEU A 29 1.40 5.34 6.60
C LEU A 29 0.24 4.42 6.23
N ILE A 30 -0.05 4.31 4.94
CA ILE A 30 -0.92 3.27 4.40
C ILE A 30 -0.03 2.10 3.96
N LEU A 31 -0.17 0.97 4.61
CA LEU A 31 0.34 -0.32 4.14
C LEU A 31 -0.70 -0.86 3.17
N PHE A 32 -0.34 -1.13 1.92
CA PHE A 32 -1.28 -1.61 0.90
C PHE A 32 -0.79 -2.89 0.23
N GLY A 33 -1.62 -3.93 0.22
CA GLY A 33 -1.25 -5.22 -0.37
C GLY A 33 -2.41 -6.21 -0.36
N ALA A 34 -2.12 -7.44 -0.79
CA ALA A 34 -3.11 -8.51 -0.92
C ALA A 34 -3.39 -9.24 0.41
N PHE A 35 -3.13 -8.62 1.55
CA PHE A 35 -3.34 -9.21 2.88
C PHE A 35 -4.77 -8.99 3.42
N ASP A 36 -5.71 -8.54 2.57
CA ASP A 36 -7.15 -8.68 2.76
C ASP A 36 -7.66 -10.11 2.44
N ARG A 37 -6.80 -10.95 1.85
CA ARG A 37 -7.04 -12.40 1.70
C ARG A 37 -6.47 -13.20 2.87
N HIS A 38 -7.08 -14.35 3.14
CA HIS A 38 -6.72 -15.24 4.25
C HIS A 38 -5.48 -16.14 3.94
N ASN A 39 -4.48 -15.60 3.25
CA ASN A 39 -3.24 -16.30 2.91
C ASN A 39 -2.14 -15.97 3.92
N LEU A 40 -1.53 -16.99 4.53
CA LEU A 40 -0.51 -16.82 5.56
C LEU A 40 0.67 -15.93 5.12
N GLY A 41 1.13 -16.08 3.87
CA GLY A 41 2.26 -15.32 3.34
C GLY A 41 1.99 -13.82 3.31
N ASP A 42 0.81 -13.41 2.82
CA ASP A 42 0.46 -11.99 2.75
C ASP A 42 0.24 -11.39 4.13
N LEU A 43 -0.44 -12.12 5.02
CA LEU A 43 -0.64 -11.71 6.41
C LEU A 43 0.71 -11.49 7.11
N LEU A 44 1.67 -12.39 6.90
CA LEU A 44 3.01 -12.28 7.46
C LEU A 44 3.78 -11.09 6.87
N LEU A 45 3.70 -10.87 5.55
CA LEU A 45 4.35 -9.73 4.90
C LEU A 45 3.79 -8.40 5.43
N ALA A 46 2.47 -8.30 5.61
CA ALA A 46 1.83 -7.13 6.23
C ALA A 46 2.37 -6.86 7.63
N ARG A 47 2.45 -7.91 8.46
CA ARG A 47 2.97 -7.82 9.83
C ARG A 47 4.43 -7.39 9.86
N ILE A 48 5.27 -7.96 9.01
CA ILE A 48 6.70 -7.62 8.92
C ILE A 48 6.84 -6.16 8.47
N ALA A 49 6.11 -5.73 7.44
CA ALA A 49 6.15 -4.35 6.97
C ALA A 49 5.72 -3.36 8.06
N ALA A 50 4.67 -3.68 8.81
CA ALA A 50 4.20 -2.86 9.93
C ALA A 50 5.23 -2.78 11.07
N ALA A 51 5.83 -3.91 11.44
CA ALA A 51 6.87 -3.96 12.46
C ALA A 51 8.13 -3.17 12.06
N LEU A 52 8.55 -3.27 10.79
CA LEU A 52 9.68 -2.49 10.26
C LEU A 52 9.35 -0.99 10.19
N ALA A 53 8.12 -0.62 9.83
CA ALA A 53 7.66 0.76 9.84
C ALA A 53 7.68 1.33 11.26
N GLU A 54 7.19 0.57 12.24
CA GLU A 54 7.20 0.96 13.65
C GLU A 54 8.64 1.10 14.18
N ALA A 55 9.51 0.15 13.86
CA ALA A 55 10.92 0.21 14.28
C ALA A 55 11.66 1.42 13.67
N SER A 56 11.31 1.81 12.44
CA SER A 56 11.97 2.92 11.73
C SER A 56 11.39 4.29 12.08
N ALA A 57 10.09 4.36 12.41
CA ALA A 57 9.39 5.58 12.78
C ALA A 57 8.37 5.30 13.89
N PRO A 58 8.82 5.15 15.15
CA PRO A 58 7.95 4.78 16.27
C PRO A 58 6.76 5.74 16.46
N GLY A 59 5.58 5.18 16.71
CA GLY A 59 4.34 5.93 16.96
C GLY A 59 3.72 6.57 15.71
N ARG A 60 4.26 6.30 14.51
CA ARG A 60 3.65 6.76 13.26
C ARG A 60 2.32 6.00 13.03
N PRO A 61 1.18 6.69 12.82
CA PRO A 61 -0.08 6.01 12.56
C PRO A 61 -0.02 5.13 11.30
N GLN A 62 -0.47 3.88 11.40
CA GLN A 62 -0.46 2.91 10.31
C GLN A 62 -1.89 2.48 9.97
N TRP A 63 -2.18 2.33 8.68
CA TRP A 63 -3.48 1.91 8.14
C TRP A 63 -3.26 0.76 7.19
N PHE A 64 -3.96 -0.35 7.40
CA PHE A 64 -3.89 -1.51 6.52
C PHE A 64 -4.94 -1.38 5.44
N ALA A 65 -4.51 -1.50 4.19
CA ALA A 65 -5.35 -1.37 3.02
C ALA A 65 -5.23 -2.59 2.11
N GLY A 66 -6.34 -2.96 1.49
CA GLY A 66 -6.47 -4.02 0.51
C GLY A 66 -7.42 -3.61 -0.62
N ALA A 67 -7.76 -4.56 -1.48
CA ALA A 67 -8.79 -4.37 -2.51
C ALA A 67 -10.18 -4.25 -1.86
N ALA A 68 -10.42 -4.92 -0.73
CA ALA A 68 -11.69 -4.86 0.00
C ALA A 68 -11.50 -4.64 1.52
N GLN A 69 -12.55 -4.13 2.17
CA GLN A 69 -12.60 -4.03 3.63
C GLN A 69 -12.81 -5.41 4.25
N ARG A 70 -11.96 -5.79 5.21
CA ARG A 70 -11.96 -7.10 5.86
C ARG A 70 -11.49 -6.98 7.31
N ASP A 71 -12.09 -7.76 8.19
CA ASP A 71 -11.55 -7.99 9.53
C ASP A 71 -10.93 -9.38 9.56
N LEU A 72 -9.60 -9.44 9.69
CA LEU A 72 -8.83 -10.68 9.63
C LEU A 72 -8.18 -11.03 10.97
N ARG A 73 -8.54 -10.33 12.05
CA ARG A 73 -7.94 -10.54 13.37
C ARG A 73 -8.10 -11.97 13.88
N ASP A 74 -9.24 -12.60 13.57
CA ASP A 74 -9.53 -13.99 13.95
C ASP A 74 -8.60 -15.03 13.31
N VAL A 75 -7.92 -14.67 12.22
CA VAL A 75 -6.97 -15.54 11.50
C VAL A 75 -5.53 -15.01 11.56
N GLY A 76 -5.24 -14.10 12.48
CA GLY A 76 -3.91 -13.52 12.66
C GLY A 76 -3.56 -12.41 11.68
N GLY A 77 -4.54 -11.84 10.98
CA GLY A 77 -4.40 -10.63 10.18
C GLY A 77 -4.72 -9.34 10.93
N GLU A 78 -4.93 -8.27 10.17
CA GLU A 78 -5.24 -6.93 10.66
C GLU A 78 -6.63 -6.48 10.17
N PRO A 79 -7.24 -5.44 10.75
CA PRO A 79 -8.40 -4.80 10.14
C PRO A 79 -7.95 -4.05 8.89
N VAL A 80 -8.39 -4.54 7.72
CA VAL A 80 -8.05 -3.99 6.42
C VAL A 80 -9.19 -3.12 5.90
N GLN A 81 -8.87 -1.95 5.37
CA GLN A 81 -9.81 -1.06 4.68
C GLN A 81 -9.65 -1.18 3.16
N ALA A 82 -10.72 -0.91 2.41
CA ALA A 82 -10.60 -0.80 0.96
C ALA A 82 -9.75 0.45 0.62
N LEU A 83 -8.73 0.29 -0.22
CA LEU A 83 -7.84 1.40 -0.56
C LEU A 83 -8.60 2.56 -1.22
N ASP A 84 -9.58 2.29 -2.09
CA ASP A 84 -10.37 3.33 -2.75
C ASP A 84 -11.12 4.20 -1.72
N ALA A 85 -11.70 3.60 -0.68
CA ALA A 85 -12.34 4.34 0.40
C ALA A 85 -11.35 5.21 1.18
N LEU A 86 -10.13 4.72 1.41
CA LEU A 86 -9.06 5.48 2.05
C LEU A 86 -8.58 6.65 1.21
N ILE A 87 -8.47 6.47 -0.10
CA ILE A 87 -8.12 7.53 -1.05
C ILE A 87 -9.16 8.64 -0.96
N ASP A 88 -10.44 8.31 -1.09
CA ASP A 88 -11.53 9.28 -1.02
C ASP A 88 -11.57 10.02 0.33
N TYR A 89 -11.30 9.30 1.41
CA TYR A 89 -11.19 9.89 2.75
C TYR A 89 -10.05 10.92 2.80
N TRP A 90 -8.83 10.53 2.41
CA TRP A 90 -7.67 11.41 2.50
C TRP A 90 -7.69 12.58 1.52
N GLN A 91 -8.28 12.41 0.34
CA GLN A 91 -8.52 13.52 -0.59
C GLN A 91 -9.42 14.59 0.05
N ARG A 92 -10.49 14.18 0.73
CA ARG A 92 -11.39 15.09 1.45
C ARG A 92 -10.69 15.77 2.62
N GLU A 93 -9.90 15.03 3.40
CA GLU A 93 -9.18 15.57 4.54
C GLU A 93 -8.11 16.60 4.13
N CYS A 94 -7.30 16.30 3.11
CA CYS A 94 -6.32 17.26 2.58
C CYS A 94 -6.98 18.45 1.86
N GLY A 95 -8.17 18.26 1.27
CA GLY A 95 -8.94 19.36 0.68
C GLY A 95 -9.54 20.33 1.70
N ARG A 96 -9.86 19.84 2.92
CA ARG A 96 -10.38 20.67 4.02
C ARG A 96 -9.29 21.46 4.73
N ASP A 97 -8.08 20.88 4.83
CA ASP A 97 -6.94 21.51 5.48
C ASP A 97 -5.70 21.41 4.57
N PRO A 98 -5.32 22.51 3.88
CA PRO A 98 -4.14 22.53 3.03
C PRO A 98 -2.82 22.27 3.77
N GLN A 99 -2.78 22.41 5.10
CA GLN A 99 -1.60 22.10 5.91
C GLN A 99 -1.52 20.62 6.32
N ARG A 100 -2.60 19.86 6.12
CA ARG A 100 -2.63 18.43 6.44
C ARG A 100 -1.76 17.66 5.46
N ALA A 101 -0.70 17.08 5.99
CA ALA A 101 0.18 16.20 5.23
C ALA A 101 -0.62 14.98 4.71
N PRO A 102 -0.53 14.65 3.40
CA PRO A 102 -1.15 13.45 2.86
C PRO A 102 -0.47 12.20 3.47
N PRO A 103 -1.16 11.04 3.50
CA PRO A 103 -0.53 9.80 3.92
C PRO A 103 0.58 9.41 2.94
N ASP A 104 1.63 8.74 3.42
CA ASP A 104 2.50 7.96 2.54
C ASP A 104 1.89 6.58 2.31
N LEU A 105 2.24 5.94 1.20
CA LEU A 105 1.83 4.58 0.87
C LEU A 105 3.05 3.66 0.72
N LEU A 106 3.05 2.55 1.45
CA LEU A 106 3.98 1.45 1.27
C LEU A 106 3.22 0.28 0.64
N GLN A 107 3.59 -0.05 -0.60
CA GLN A 107 3.10 -1.22 -1.29
C GLN A 107 3.80 -2.46 -0.71
N VAL A 108 3.06 -3.36 -0.08
CA VAL A 108 3.56 -4.56 0.61
C VAL A 108 3.09 -5.80 -0.13
N GLY A 109 4.03 -6.69 -0.44
CA GLY A 109 3.72 -7.96 -1.09
C GLY A 109 4.49 -8.19 -2.39
N GLY A 110 4.52 -9.44 -2.82
CA GLY A 110 5.34 -9.88 -3.94
C GLY A 110 4.59 -10.04 -5.27
N GLU A 111 3.48 -10.76 -5.25
CA GLU A 111 2.71 -11.14 -6.46
C GLU A 111 1.53 -10.20 -6.72
N ILE A 112 1.82 -8.89 -6.69
CA ILE A 112 0.81 -7.83 -6.82
C ILE A 112 0.44 -7.57 -8.29
N LEU A 113 1.36 -7.88 -9.20
CA LEU A 113 1.28 -7.43 -10.59
C LEU A 113 0.60 -8.43 -11.54
N GLY A 114 0.42 -9.69 -11.11
CA GLY A 114 -0.24 -10.73 -11.91
C GLY A 114 -1.73 -10.92 -11.59
N CYS A 115 -2.19 -10.43 -10.43
CA CYS A 115 -3.55 -10.66 -9.97
C CYS A 115 -4.57 -9.80 -10.73
N THR A 116 -5.53 -10.44 -11.38
CA THR A 116 -6.66 -9.79 -12.06
C THR A 116 -7.76 -9.42 -11.07
N ALA A 117 -8.67 -8.52 -11.49
CA ALA A 117 -9.84 -8.16 -10.67
C ALA A 117 -10.72 -9.38 -10.37
N TRP A 118 -10.90 -10.28 -11.35
CA TRP A 118 -11.63 -11.52 -11.18
C TRP A 118 -11.00 -12.42 -10.11
N GLU A 119 -9.69 -12.68 -10.20
CA GLU A 119 -8.99 -13.50 -9.20
C GLU A 119 -9.08 -12.88 -7.81
N ALA A 120 -8.86 -11.56 -7.69
CA ALA A 120 -8.98 -10.87 -6.41
C ALA A 120 -10.40 -11.01 -5.83
N ALA A 121 -11.45 -10.79 -6.63
CA ALA A 121 -12.84 -10.91 -6.17
C ALA A 121 -13.16 -12.33 -5.69
N VAL A 122 -12.77 -13.35 -6.46
CA VAL A 122 -13.02 -14.75 -6.11
C VAL A 122 -12.22 -15.18 -4.88
N MET A 123 -10.95 -14.75 -4.76
CA MET A 123 -10.09 -15.08 -3.61
C MET A 123 -10.57 -14.45 -2.29
N LEU A 124 -11.43 -13.43 -2.35
CA LEU A 124 -12.03 -12.81 -1.19
C LEU A 124 -13.37 -13.44 -0.79
N GLU A 125 -13.89 -14.38 -1.57
CA GLU A 125 -15.15 -15.04 -1.29
C GLU A 125 -14.98 -16.27 -0.40
N THR A 126 -16.09 -16.73 0.20
CA THR A 126 -16.10 -18.04 0.87
C THR A 126 -15.88 -19.16 -0.17
N PRO A 127 -15.31 -20.33 0.19
CA PRO A 127 -15.07 -21.40 -0.77
C PRO A 127 -16.32 -21.82 -1.57
N ALA A 128 -17.48 -21.90 -0.90
CA ALA A 128 -18.74 -22.24 -1.56
C ALA A 128 -19.21 -21.15 -2.54
N ARG A 129 -19.07 -19.88 -2.15
CA ARG A 129 -19.44 -18.74 -3.00
C ARG A 129 -18.50 -18.59 -4.19
N ALA A 130 -17.20 -18.76 -3.97
CA ALA A 130 -16.17 -18.79 -5.00
C ALA A 130 -16.48 -19.87 -6.06
N ALA A 131 -16.79 -21.10 -5.63
CA ALA A 131 -17.16 -22.18 -6.55
C ALA A 131 -18.41 -21.85 -7.39
N ALA A 132 -19.43 -21.26 -6.76
CA ALA A 132 -20.65 -20.83 -7.46
C ALA A 132 -20.39 -19.71 -8.47
N LEU A 133 -19.56 -18.72 -8.10
CA LEU A 133 -19.17 -17.63 -9.00
C LEU A 133 -18.36 -18.14 -10.19
N ILE A 134 -17.38 -19.01 -9.96
CA ILE A 134 -16.61 -19.65 -11.03
C ILE A 134 -17.55 -20.37 -11.99
N ALA A 135 -18.43 -21.23 -11.49
CA ALA A 135 -19.38 -21.96 -12.34
C ALA A 135 -20.32 -21.03 -13.15
N ALA A 136 -20.73 -19.89 -12.58
CA ALA A 136 -21.60 -18.93 -13.24
C ALA A 136 -20.90 -18.11 -14.34
N HIS A 137 -19.61 -17.81 -14.17
CA HIS A 137 -18.88 -16.88 -15.02
C HIS A 137 -17.81 -17.51 -15.93
N ASP A 138 -17.56 -18.82 -15.81
CA ASP A 138 -16.46 -19.51 -16.51
C ASP A 138 -16.51 -19.36 -18.04
N ARG A 139 -17.71 -19.14 -18.59
CA ARG A 139 -17.94 -19.02 -20.04
C ARG A 139 -18.02 -17.57 -20.54
N ASP A 140 -17.96 -16.58 -19.65
CA ASP A 140 -18.06 -15.15 -20.00
C ASP A 140 -16.91 -14.35 -19.36
N LEU A 141 -15.78 -14.34 -20.06
CA LEU A 141 -14.57 -13.67 -19.60
C LEU A 141 -14.71 -12.14 -19.52
N ALA A 142 -15.53 -11.53 -20.38
CA ALA A 142 -15.73 -10.09 -20.34
C ALA A 142 -16.69 -9.71 -19.20
N GLY A 143 -17.79 -10.47 -19.05
CA GLY A 143 -18.76 -10.25 -17.98
C GLY A 143 -18.19 -10.52 -16.59
N ARG A 144 -17.30 -11.51 -16.43
CA ARG A 144 -16.66 -11.78 -15.13
C ARG A 144 -15.76 -10.63 -14.67
N ASP A 145 -15.01 -10.01 -15.59
CA ASP A 145 -14.11 -8.90 -15.27
C ASP A 145 -14.90 -7.64 -14.92
N ALA A 146 -15.96 -7.35 -15.67
CA ALA A 146 -16.87 -6.24 -15.37
C ALA A 146 -17.56 -6.43 -14.02
N TRP A 147 -18.06 -7.64 -13.76
CA TRP A 147 -18.66 -8.00 -12.46
C TRP A 147 -17.65 -7.84 -11.33
N ALA A 148 -16.42 -8.35 -11.48
CA ALA A 148 -15.42 -8.30 -10.43
C ALA A 148 -15.02 -6.87 -10.06
N ARG A 149 -14.86 -5.99 -11.05
CA ARG A 149 -14.59 -4.56 -10.82
C ARG A 149 -15.74 -3.89 -10.08
N GLN A 150 -16.98 -4.18 -10.47
CA GLN A 150 -18.16 -3.66 -9.78
C GLN A 150 -18.26 -4.20 -8.34
N HIS A 151 -18.00 -5.50 -8.15
CA HIS A 151 -18.08 -6.18 -6.87
C HIS A 151 -17.04 -5.65 -5.88
N LEU A 152 -15.81 -5.43 -6.34
CA LEU A 152 -14.73 -4.85 -5.54
C LEU A 152 -14.85 -3.33 -5.39
N GLY A 153 -15.66 -2.66 -6.22
CA GLY A 153 -15.78 -1.21 -6.23
C GLY A 153 -14.52 -0.49 -6.72
N ILE A 154 -13.72 -1.13 -7.58
CA ILE A 154 -12.41 -0.63 -7.98
C ILE A 154 -12.38 -0.14 -9.44
N THR A 155 -11.62 0.92 -9.69
CA THR A 155 -11.37 1.45 -11.05
C THR A 155 -9.95 1.18 -11.54
N ARG A 156 -9.03 0.83 -10.64
CA ARG A 156 -7.63 0.49 -10.93
C ARG A 156 -7.51 -0.72 -11.87
N THR A 157 -6.44 -0.75 -12.67
CA THR A 157 -6.18 -1.85 -13.62
C THR A 157 -5.81 -3.13 -12.90
N LEU A 158 -4.89 -3.05 -11.95
CA LEU A 158 -4.45 -4.15 -11.10
C LEU A 158 -5.00 -3.91 -9.68
N PRO A 159 -5.75 -4.85 -9.08
CA PRO A 159 -6.46 -4.63 -7.80
C PRO A 159 -5.54 -4.24 -6.66
N TYR A 160 -4.33 -4.78 -6.65
CA TYR A 160 -3.37 -4.58 -5.56
C TYR A 160 -2.27 -3.58 -5.90
N LEU A 161 -2.32 -2.88 -7.04
CA LEU A 161 -1.35 -1.82 -7.36
C LEU A 161 -1.98 -0.43 -7.17
N ALA A 162 -1.32 0.40 -6.38
CA ALA A 162 -1.75 1.78 -6.20
C ALA A 162 -1.34 2.64 -7.41
N ALA A 163 -2.29 3.35 -8.01
CA ALA A 163 -1.98 4.34 -9.03
C ALA A 163 -1.71 5.70 -8.37
N LYS A 164 -0.49 6.23 -8.54
CA LYS A 164 -0.11 7.53 -7.95
C LYS A 164 -1.06 8.67 -8.32
N ALA A 165 -1.62 8.64 -9.53
CA ALA A 165 -2.58 9.64 -10.00
C ALA A 165 -3.90 9.65 -9.22
N GLN A 166 -4.24 8.57 -8.53
CA GLN A 166 -5.45 8.48 -7.70
C GLN A 166 -5.20 8.96 -6.26
N LEU A 167 -3.94 8.98 -5.80
CA LEU A 167 -3.61 9.35 -4.42
C LEU A 167 -3.66 10.87 -4.21
N PRO A 168 -3.89 11.34 -2.95
CA PRO A 168 -3.79 12.75 -2.62
C PRO A 168 -2.47 13.36 -3.07
N ALA A 169 -2.51 14.61 -3.54
CA ALA A 169 -1.31 15.33 -3.98
C ALA A 169 -0.24 15.37 -2.88
N GLY A 170 1.00 15.07 -3.23
CA GLY A 170 2.13 15.00 -2.28
C GLY A 170 2.35 13.61 -1.64
N THR A 171 1.45 12.65 -1.83
CA THR A 171 1.63 11.26 -1.37
C THR A 171 2.92 10.64 -1.93
N ARG A 172 3.80 10.11 -1.08
CA ARG A 172 4.94 9.30 -1.52
C ARG A 172 4.54 7.83 -1.57
N ILE A 173 5.06 7.12 -2.56
CA ILE A 173 4.86 5.68 -2.70
C ILE A 173 6.22 5.00 -2.63
N ALA A 174 6.35 4.02 -1.74
CA ALA A 174 7.46 3.09 -1.71
C ALA A 174 6.95 1.66 -1.94
N HIS A 175 7.82 0.77 -2.41
CA HIS A 175 7.50 -0.63 -2.63
C HIS A 175 8.41 -1.51 -1.76
N ALA A 176 7.79 -2.31 -0.91
CA ALA A 176 8.42 -3.38 -0.13
C ALA A 176 7.88 -4.72 -0.64
N GLY A 177 8.34 -5.12 -1.82
CA GLY A 177 8.04 -6.41 -2.40
C GLY A 177 9.18 -7.41 -2.22
N SER A 178 8.86 -8.61 -1.76
CA SER A 178 9.75 -9.77 -1.76
C SER A 178 9.05 -10.96 -2.43
N GLY A 179 9.45 -11.29 -3.68
CA GLY A 179 9.09 -12.49 -4.47
C GLY A 179 8.03 -12.25 -5.56
N GLY A 180 8.04 -12.82 -6.78
CA GLY A 180 9.05 -13.57 -7.50
C GLY A 180 9.03 -13.13 -8.97
N GLY A 181 10.21 -12.77 -9.49
CA GLY A 181 10.40 -12.63 -10.93
C GLY A 181 10.36 -14.03 -11.53
N GLY A 182 9.20 -14.43 -12.05
CA GLY A 182 9.15 -15.38 -13.15
C GLY A 182 9.47 -14.59 -14.42
N PHE A 183 10.56 -14.99 -15.10
CA PHE A 183 10.94 -14.50 -16.42
C PHE A 183 9.84 -14.77 -17.46
#